data_AF-A0A946B1W2-F1
#
_entry.id   AF-A0A946B1W2-F1
#
_cell.length_a   1.000
_cell.length_b   1.000
_cell.length_c   1.000
_cell.angle_alpha   90.00
_cell.angle_beta   90.00
_cell.angle_gamma   90.00
#
_symmetry.space_group_name_H-M   'P 1'
#
loop_
_entity.id
_entity.type
_entity.pdbx_description
1 polymer ?
#
loop_
_entity_poly.entity_id
_entity_poly.type
_entity_poly.pdbx_seq_one_letter_code
_entity_poly.pdbx_strand_id
1 'polypeptide(L)' 'MSNLVLIRHGQSQWNLENRFTGWKDVNLTEAGE' A
#
# COMPACT_ATOMS: atom_id res chain seq x y z
N MET A 1 -10.31 -10.88 -26.39
CA MET A 1 -9.36 -9.85 -25.93
C MET A 1 -9.15 -10.05 -24.44
N SER A 2 -7.91 -10.17 -23.98
CA SER A 2 -7.59 -10.35 -22.55
C SER A 2 -6.96 -9.09 -22.02
N ASN A 3 -7.58 -8.50 -20.99
CA ASN A 3 -7.04 -7.34 -20.28
C ASN A 3 -6.44 -7.79 -18.96
N LEU A 4 -5.25 -7.31 -18.65
CA LEU A 4 -4.61 -7.49 -17.35
C LEU A 4 -4.51 -6.11 -16.68
N VAL A 5 -5.00 -6.01 -15.44
CA VAL A 5 -4.91 -4.81 -14.62
C VAL A 5 -4.17 -5.15 -13.33
N LEU A 6 -3.14 -4.37 -13.03
CA LEU A 6 -2.34 -4.49 -11.80
C LEU A 6 -2.48 -3.19 -11.02
N ILE A 7 -2.67 -3.30 -9.71
CA ILE A 7 -2.79 -2.15 -8.80
C ILE A 7 -1.97 -2.42 -7.54
N ARG A 8 -1.39 -1.35 -6.98
CA ARG A 8 -0.71 -1.39 -5.68
C ARG A 8 -1.71 -1.11 -4.56
N HIS A 9 -1.42 -1.61 -3.35
CA HIS A 9 -2.14 -1.21 -2.15
C HIS A 9 -2.11 0.32 -1.92
N GLY A 10 -3.07 0.83 -1.15
CA GLY A 10 -3.15 2.25 -0.76
C GLY A 10 -2.01 2.70 0.17
N GLN A 11 -2.02 3.98 0.57
CA GLN A 11 -0.99 4.50 1.47
C GLN A 11 -1.02 3.77 2.82
N SER A 12 0.09 3.13 3.20
CA SER A 12 0.27 2.57 4.55
C SER A 12 0.79 3.62 5.53
N GLN A 13 0.58 3.38 6.83
CA GLN A 13 1.13 4.23 7.90
C GLN A 13 2.66 4.41 7.75
N TRP A 14 3.39 3.36 7.38
CA TRP A 14 4.84 3.45 7.21
C TRP A 14 5.25 4.14 5.91
N ASN A 15 4.41 4.15 4.87
CA ASN A 15 4.67 5.01 3.71
C ASN A 15 4.54 6.49 4.07
N LEU A 16 3.54 6.85 4.88
CA LEU A 16 3.39 8.21 5.40
C LEU A 16 4.59 8.63 6.29
N GLU A 17 5.08 7.70 7.12
CA GLU A 17 6.24 7.92 7.99
C GLU A 17 7.60 7.82 7.28
N ASN A 18 7.64 7.57 5.96
CA ASN A 18 8.87 7.30 5.19
C ASN A 18 9.75 6.18 5.78
N ARG A 19 9.11 5.11 6.26
CA ARG A 19 9.77 3.92 6.83
C ARG A 19 9.70 2.75 5.87
N PHE A 20 10.71 1.90 5.93
CA PHE A 20 10.74 0.66 5.16
C PHE A 20 9.83 -0.41 5.80
N THR A 21 8.76 -0.82 5.11
CA THR A 21 7.79 -1.83 5.58
C THR A 21 8.34 -3.26 5.62
N GLY A 22 9.02 -3.68 4.55
CA GLY A 22 9.47 -5.06 4.41
C GLY A 22 8.30 -6.05 4.54
N TRP A 23 8.43 -6.97 5.50
CA TRP A 23 7.45 -8.04 5.76
C TRP A 23 6.54 -7.71 6.95
N LYS A 24 6.62 -6.49 7.48
CA LYS A 24 5.79 -6.07 8.59
C LYS A 24 4.36 -5.86 8.11
N ASP A 25 3.42 -6.45 8.83
CA ASP A 25 1.99 -6.18 8.64
C ASP A 25 1.65 -4.80 9.21
N VAL A 26 1.26 -3.87 8.34
CA VAL A 26 1.03 -2.44 8.65
C VAL A 26 -0.28 -2.01 8.01
N ASN A 27 -1.12 -1.33 8.79
CA ASN A 27 -2.41 -0.84 8.32
C ASN A 27 -2.30 0.29 7.29
N LEU A 28 -3.36 0.44 6.50
CA LEU A 28 -3.58 1.60 5.63
C LEU A 28 -3.89 2.84 6.46
N THR A 29 -3.64 4.02 5.89
CA THR A 29 -4.15 5.29 6.42
C THR A 29 -5.56 5.55 5.88
N GLU A 30 -6.28 6.52 6.43
CA GLU A 30 -7.58 6.95 5.88
C GLU A 30 -7.47 7.38 4.40
N ALA A 31 -6.30 7.83 3.95
CA ALA A 31 -6.05 8.18 2.55
C ALA A 31 -5.79 6.95 1.65
N GLY A 32 -5.53 5.78 2.25
CA GLY A 32 -5.29 4.52 1.57
C GLY A 32 -6.47 3.54 1.58
N GLU A 33 -7.47 3.78 2.44
CA GLU A 33 -8.73 3.01 2.53
C GLU A 33 -9.70 3.28 1.38
#